data_AF-A0A444ME60-F1
#
_entry.id   AF-A0A444ME60-F1
#
_cell.length_a   1.000
_cell.length_b   1.000
_cell.length_c   1.000
_cell.angle_alpha   90.00
_cell.angle_beta   90.00
_cell.angle_gamma   90.00
#
_symmetry.space_group_name_H-M   'P 1'
#
loop_
_entity.id
_entity.type
_entity.pdbx_description
1 polymer ?
#
loop_
_entity_poly.entity_id
_entity_poly.type
_entity_poly.pdbx_seq_one_letter_code
_entity_poly.pdbx_strand_id
1 'polypeptide(L)'
;MPKSHGSLKPRSSPGWRQRVADLTLVVGGARSGKSRYAEGLVRSGPGPWHYIATAEAFDAEMAARIAQHQIDRGPDWITHEAPRDLAPRLRGIREGRVLVDCLTLWLSNHLLAGSDPGAETEALEAALTEHPCPITLVSNEVGWGIVPENALARAFRDAQGRLNQRLAARADRVVTTIAGLPLALKGDLP
;
A
#
# COMPACT_ATOMS: atom_id res chain seq x y z
N MET A 1 -20.87 -60.32 8.27
CA MET A 1 -21.26 -59.48 7.11
C MET A 1 -20.80 -58.05 7.38
N PRO A 2 -19.89 -57.49 6.56
CA PRO A 2 -19.23 -56.23 6.87
C PRO A 2 -20.07 -55.02 6.41
N LYS A 3 -20.05 -53.96 7.22
CA LYS A 3 -20.77 -52.70 7.00
C LYS A 3 -20.17 -51.95 5.80
N SER A 4 -20.99 -51.68 4.78
CA SER A 4 -20.65 -50.84 3.64
C SER A 4 -20.37 -49.42 4.10
N HIS A 5 -19.11 -49.00 4.00
CA HIS A 5 -18.71 -47.61 4.14
C HIS A 5 -19.16 -46.87 2.88
N GLY A 6 -20.22 -46.07 3.01
CA GLY A 6 -20.62 -45.13 1.97
C GLY A 6 -19.50 -44.13 1.72
N SER A 7 -18.87 -44.23 0.54
CA SER A 7 -17.90 -43.26 0.06
C SER A 7 -18.59 -41.90 -0.11
N LEU A 8 -18.35 -40.98 0.82
CA LEU A 8 -18.70 -39.58 0.64
C LEU A 8 -17.87 -39.03 -0.53
N LYS A 9 -18.52 -38.88 -1.69
CA LYS A 9 -17.94 -38.15 -2.82
C LYS A 9 -17.60 -36.73 -2.36
N PRO A 10 -16.42 -36.19 -2.71
CA PRO A 10 -16.14 -34.78 -2.43
C PRO A 10 -17.15 -33.93 -3.20
N ARG A 11 -17.87 -33.08 -2.46
CA ARG A 11 -18.78 -32.08 -3.02
C ARG A 11 -17.97 -31.20 -3.97
N SER A 12 -18.40 -31.12 -5.22
CA SER A 12 -17.85 -30.21 -6.22
C SER A 12 -17.96 -28.78 -5.72
N SER A 13 -16.81 -28.15 -5.47
CA SER A 13 -16.70 -26.76 -5.04
C SER A 13 -17.30 -25.82 -6.11
N PRO A 14 -18.09 -24.80 -5.74
CA PRO A 14 -18.60 -23.82 -6.69
C PRO A 14 -17.44 -23.01 -7.30
N GLY A 15 -17.53 -22.67 -8.59
CA GLY A 15 -16.50 -21.94 -9.32
C GLY A 15 -16.36 -20.46 -8.92
N TRP A 16 -15.48 -20.14 -7.96
CA TRP A 16 -15.22 -18.77 -7.48
C TRP A 16 -13.83 -18.20 -7.84
N ARG A 17 -13.08 -18.80 -8.77
CA ARG A 17 -11.74 -18.29 -9.12
C ARG A 17 -11.81 -17.11 -10.09
N GLN A 18 -11.99 -15.90 -9.54
CA GLN A 18 -11.45 -14.65 -10.08
C GLN A 18 -11.53 -13.55 -9.01
N ARG A 19 -10.89 -13.76 -7.85
CA ARG A 19 -10.40 -12.60 -7.08
C ARG A 19 -9.06 -12.23 -7.69
N VAL A 20 -9.11 -11.18 -8.50
CA VAL A 20 -8.01 -10.65 -9.29
C VAL A 20 -7.28 -9.65 -8.39
N ALA A 21 -6.05 -9.99 -7.99
CA ALA A 21 -5.11 -9.27 -7.10
C ALA A 21 -5.41 -9.18 -5.59
N ASP A 22 -4.42 -9.59 -4.77
CA ASP A 22 -4.36 -9.33 -3.32
C ASP A 22 -3.95 -7.86 -3.07
N LEU A 23 -4.77 -7.09 -2.35
CA LEU A 23 -4.44 -5.74 -1.89
C LEU A 23 -4.03 -5.75 -0.41
N THR A 24 -2.81 -5.30 -0.12
CA THR A 24 -2.30 -5.14 1.25
C THR A 24 -2.02 -3.68 1.56
N LEU A 25 -2.51 -3.19 2.69
CA LEU A 25 -2.16 -1.88 3.24
C LEU A 25 -1.25 -2.05 4.45
N VAL A 26 -0.06 -1.44 4.42
CA VAL A 26 0.88 -1.40 5.53
C VAL A 26 0.92 0.01 6.10
N VAL A 27 0.48 0.17 7.36
CA VAL A 27 0.38 1.46 8.04
C VAL A 27 1.32 1.50 9.24
N GLY A 28 1.87 2.65 9.59
CA GLY A 28 2.60 2.79 10.85
C GLY A 28 3.24 4.16 11.02
N GLY A 29 3.78 4.42 12.21
CA GLY A 29 4.50 5.66 12.47
C GLY A 29 5.74 5.86 11.60
N ALA A 30 6.34 7.04 11.67
CA ALA A 30 7.67 7.28 11.11
C ALA A 30 8.70 6.32 11.75
N ARG A 31 9.62 5.77 10.95
CA ARG A 31 10.67 4.84 11.39
C ARG A 31 10.16 3.57 12.12
N SER A 32 8.92 3.17 11.87
CA SER A 32 8.30 1.98 12.48
C SER A 32 8.68 0.65 11.82
N GLY A 33 9.38 0.67 10.69
CA GLY A 33 9.78 -0.54 9.93
C GLY A 33 8.83 -0.94 8.79
N LYS A 34 7.73 -0.20 8.55
CA LYS A 34 6.75 -0.52 7.49
C LYS A 34 7.32 -0.70 6.08
N SER A 35 8.24 0.15 5.63
CA SER A 35 8.81 0.04 4.28
C SER A 35 9.59 -1.27 4.12
N ARG A 36 10.46 -1.61 5.08
CA ARG A 36 11.19 -2.88 5.10
C ARG A 36 10.24 -4.09 5.10
N TYR A 37 9.18 -4.05 5.92
CA TYR A 37 8.18 -5.10 5.95
C TYR A 37 7.45 -5.23 4.60
N ALA A 38 7.01 -4.10 4.03
CA ALA A 38 6.30 -4.06 2.75
C ALA A 38 7.17 -4.54 1.58
N GLU A 39 8.44 -4.15 1.53
CA GLU A 39 9.43 -4.64 0.56
C GLU A 39 9.62 -6.15 0.68
N GLY A 40 9.81 -6.66 1.90
CA GLY A 40 9.94 -8.10 2.16
C GLY A 40 8.70 -8.88 1.72
N LEU A 41 7.51 -8.35 2.00
CA LEU A 41 6.24 -8.93 1.57
C LEU A 41 6.15 -9.03 0.04
N VAL A 42 6.52 -7.98 -0.68
CA VAL A 42 6.49 -8.00 -2.15
C VAL A 42 7.52 -8.99 -2.71
N ARG A 43 8.75 -8.94 -2.20
CA ARG A 43 9.88 -9.80 -2.61
C ARG A 43 9.72 -11.28 -2.28
N SER A 44 8.86 -11.62 -1.33
CA SER A 44 8.53 -13.03 -1.02
C SER A 44 7.86 -13.76 -2.20
N GLY A 45 7.29 -13.01 -3.16
CA GLY A 45 6.73 -13.56 -4.39
C GLY A 45 7.61 -13.33 -5.61
N PRO A 46 7.28 -14.00 -6.73
CA PRO A 46 8.04 -13.88 -7.97
C PRO A 46 8.01 -12.43 -8.51
N GLY A 47 9.11 -12.04 -9.15
CA GLY A 47 9.18 -10.78 -9.90
C GLY A 47 8.35 -10.82 -11.21
N PRO A 48 8.30 -9.70 -11.95
CA PRO A 48 9.02 -8.44 -11.67
C PRO A 48 8.45 -7.69 -10.45
N TRP A 49 9.31 -6.95 -9.76
CA TRP A 49 8.93 -6.10 -8.62
C TRP A 49 8.94 -4.63 -9.02
N HIS A 50 7.79 -3.98 -8.95
CA HIS A 50 7.61 -2.59 -9.29
C HIS A 50 7.57 -1.75 -8.01
N TYR A 51 8.40 -0.70 -7.96
CA TYR A 51 8.37 0.27 -6.88
C TYR A 51 7.86 1.60 -7.41
N ILE A 52 6.75 2.09 -6.90
CA ILE A 52 6.23 3.43 -7.22
C ILE A 52 6.63 4.39 -6.10
N ALA A 53 7.57 5.27 -6.41
CA ALA A 53 8.04 6.33 -5.52
C ALA A 53 7.15 7.56 -5.66
N THR A 54 6.64 8.06 -4.54
CA THR A 54 5.77 9.25 -4.50
C THR A 54 6.45 10.45 -3.83
N ALA A 55 7.67 10.28 -3.31
CA ALA A 55 8.42 11.34 -2.67
C ALA A 55 8.92 12.38 -3.69
N GLU A 56 8.79 13.66 -3.38
CA GLU A 56 9.48 14.76 -4.08
C GLU A 56 10.54 15.36 -3.14
N ALA A 57 11.75 15.61 -3.67
CA ALA A 57 12.82 16.27 -2.93
C ALA A 57 12.64 17.79 -3.02
N PHE A 58 12.01 18.39 -2.00
CA PHE A 58 11.89 19.85 -1.90
C PHE A 58 13.06 20.50 -1.15
N ASP A 59 13.86 19.71 -0.45
CA ASP A 59 15.04 20.15 0.29
C ASP A 59 16.15 19.09 0.27
N ALA A 60 17.35 19.47 0.72
CA ALA A 60 18.52 18.61 0.74
C ALA A 60 18.38 17.43 1.72
N GLU A 61 17.60 17.58 2.79
CA GLU A 61 17.37 16.51 3.76
C GLU A 61 16.54 15.39 3.13
N MET A 62 15.45 15.74 2.44
CA MET A 62 14.61 14.81 1.70
C MET A 62 15.39 14.16 0.55
N ALA A 63 16.22 14.92 -0.17
CA ALA A 63 17.10 14.36 -1.21
C ALA A 63 18.04 13.28 -0.63
N ALA A 64 18.69 13.56 0.49
CA ALA A 64 19.56 12.59 1.17
C ALA A 64 18.80 11.35 1.64
N ARG A 65 17.57 11.54 2.17
CA ARG A 65 16.70 10.43 2.59
C ARG A 65 16.29 9.55 1.42
N ILE A 66 15.91 10.14 0.28
CA ILE A 66 15.56 9.39 -0.93
C ILE A 66 16.76 8.60 -1.43
N ALA A 67 17.95 9.22 -1.50
CA ALA A 67 19.17 8.54 -1.92
C ALA A 67 19.52 7.35 -1.02
N GLN A 68 19.46 7.52 0.31
CA GLN A 68 19.67 6.42 1.24
C GLN A 68 18.63 5.30 1.04
N HIS A 69 17.36 5.67 0.85
CA HIS A 69 16.30 4.69 0.65
C HIS A 69 16.46 3.89 -0.66
N GLN A 70 16.92 4.55 -1.73
CA GLN A 70 17.25 3.86 -2.99
C GLN A 70 18.40 2.85 -2.81
N ILE A 71 19.42 3.20 -2.02
CA ILE A 71 20.54 2.31 -1.68
C ILE A 71 20.04 1.10 -0.87
N ASP A 72 19.30 1.35 0.21
CA ASP A 72 18.79 0.31 1.11
C ASP A 72 17.89 -0.69 0.38
N ARG A 73 17.08 -0.18 -0.55
CA ARG A 73 16.16 -0.97 -1.36
C ARG A 73 16.90 -1.89 -2.34
N GLY A 74 18.03 -1.47 -2.90
CA GLY A 74 18.80 -2.26 -3.87
C GLY A 74 18.26 -2.23 -5.32
N PRO A 75 18.98 -2.87 -6.28
CA PRO A 75 18.82 -2.62 -7.72
C PRO A 75 17.69 -3.40 -8.40
N ASP A 76 17.15 -4.44 -7.77
CA ASP A 76 16.22 -5.40 -8.43
C ASP A 76 14.81 -4.84 -8.70
N TRP A 77 14.55 -3.59 -8.33
CA TRP A 77 13.24 -2.95 -8.49
C TRP A 77 13.14 -2.18 -9.80
N ILE A 78 12.06 -2.40 -10.53
CA ILE A 78 11.64 -1.50 -11.60
C ILE A 78 11.00 -0.28 -10.93
N THR A 79 11.74 0.83 -10.88
CA THR A 79 11.31 2.05 -10.19
C THR A 79 10.51 2.96 -11.11
N HIS A 80 9.41 3.51 -10.58
CA HIS A 80 8.54 4.47 -11.24
C HIS A 80 8.35 5.67 -10.32
N GLU A 81 8.66 6.87 -10.79
CA GLU A 81 8.31 8.09 -10.08
C GLU A 81 6.88 8.50 -10.45
N ALA A 82 6.04 8.69 -9.43
CA ALA A 82 4.65 9.12 -9.58
C ALA A 82 4.21 9.95 -8.37
N PRO A 83 4.78 11.15 -8.17
CA PRO A 83 4.48 11.98 -7.01
C PRO A 83 3.03 12.44 -6.94
N ARG A 84 2.36 12.56 -8.10
CA ARG A 84 0.92 12.89 -8.21
C ARG A 84 0.17 11.89 -9.09
N ASP A 85 0.75 11.48 -10.22
CA ASP A 85 0.13 10.59 -11.22
C ASP A 85 0.14 9.09 -10.85
N LEU A 86 -0.17 8.77 -9.58
CA LEU A 86 -0.16 7.41 -9.05
C LEU A 86 -1.16 6.49 -9.76
N ALA A 87 -2.41 6.94 -9.95
CA ALA A 87 -3.44 6.13 -10.59
C ALA A 87 -3.13 5.80 -12.07
N PRO A 88 -2.73 6.76 -12.93
CA PRO A 88 -2.22 6.45 -14.27
C PRO A 88 -1.04 5.48 -14.25
N ARG A 89 -0.07 5.67 -13.34
CA ARG A 89 1.09 4.79 -13.23
C ARG A 89 0.69 3.34 -12.90
N LEU A 90 -0.21 3.16 -11.94
CA LEU A 90 -0.74 1.84 -11.58
C LEU A 90 -1.40 1.16 -12.78
N ARG A 91 -2.25 1.86 -13.53
CA ARG A 91 -2.93 1.29 -14.70
C ARG A 91 -1.95 0.78 -15.77
N GLY A 92 -0.77 1.38 -15.88
CA GLY A 92 0.28 0.96 -16.81
C GLY A 92 1.01 -0.33 -16.43
N ILE A 93 0.91 -0.80 -15.18
CA ILE A 93 1.57 -2.03 -14.73
C ILE A 93 0.57 -3.19 -14.79
N ARG A 94 0.87 -4.19 -15.62
CA ARG A 94 -0.06 -5.31 -15.88
C ARG A 94 0.46 -6.69 -15.47
N GLU A 95 1.71 -6.77 -15.01
CA GLU A 95 2.34 -8.00 -14.52
C GLU A 95 3.20 -7.74 -13.27
N GLY A 96 3.66 -8.81 -12.63
CA GLY A 96 4.53 -8.72 -11.45
C GLY A 96 3.79 -8.34 -10.16
N ARG A 97 4.47 -7.59 -9.29
CA ARG A 97 3.97 -7.13 -7.99
C ARG A 97 4.32 -5.67 -7.78
N VAL A 98 3.42 -4.91 -7.16
CA VAL A 98 3.57 -3.46 -7.00
C VAL A 98 3.71 -3.08 -5.53
N LEU A 99 4.70 -2.26 -5.22
CA LEU A 99 4.85 -1.53 -3.97
C LEU A 99 4.65 -0.04 -4.23
N VAL A 100 3.79 0.62 -3.46
CA VAL A 100 3.67 2.09 -3.44
C VAL A 100 4.19 2.60 -2.10
N ASP A 101 5.25 3.42 -2.11
CA ASP A 101 5.84 4.01 -0.90
C ASP A 101 6.13 5.51 -1.13
N CYS A 102 5.37 6.43 -0.51
CA CYS A 102 4.17 6.19 0.31
C CYS A 102 3.00 7.12 -0.03
N LEU A 103 1.80 6.65 0.32
CA LEU A 103 0.55 7.37 0.18
C LEU A 103 0.55 8.69 0.96
N THR A 104 1.36 8.79 2.01
CA THR A 104 1.50 10.01 2.81
C THR A 104 2.18 11.14 2.06
N LEU A 105 3.26 10.85 1.33
CA LEU A 105 3.91 11.85 0.50
C LEU A 105 3.05 12.18 -0.73
N TRP A 106 2.42 11.18 -1.34
CA TRP A 106 1.46 11.41 -2.43
C TRP A 106 0.32 12.36 -2.03
N LEU A 107 -0.30 12.14 -0.86
CA LEU A 107 -1.35 13.02 -0.34
C LEU A 107 -0.82 14.43 -0.05
N SER A 108 0.39 14.53 0.51
CA SER A 108 1.05 15.82 0.76
C SER A 108 1.28 16.59 -0.54
N ASN A 109 1.76 15.92 -1.59
CA ASN A 109 2.03 16.56 -2.89
C ASN A 109 0.76 17.14 -3.50
N HIS A 110 -0.37 16.42 -3.41
CA HIS A 110 -1.67 16.91 -3.90
C HIS A 110 -2.19 18.10 -3.09
N LEU A 111 -2.08 18.07 -1.77
CA LEU A 111 -2.47 19.19 -0.91
C LEU A 111 -1.63 20.45 -1.18
N LEU A 112 -0.31 20.29 -1.39
CA LEU A 112 0.58 21.40 -1.72
C LEU A 112 0.34 21.96 -3.13
N ALA A 113 -0.05 21.10 -4.07
CA ALA A 113 -0.42 21.50 -5.43
C ALA A 113 -1.81 22.16 -5.53
N GLY A 114 -2.61 22.14 -4.45
CA GLY A 114 -3.98 22.65 -4.46
C GLY A 114 -4.98 21.74 -5.20
N SER A 115 -4.60 20.49 -5.48
CA SER A 115 -5.49 19.48 -6.05
C SER A 115 -6.56 19.05 -5.03
N ASP A 116 -7.68 18.49 -5.50
CA ASP A 116 -8.69 17.88 -4.64
C ASP A 116 -8.25 16.45 -4.22
N PRO A 117 -7.86 16.22 -2.96
CA PRO A 117 -7.42 14.90 -2.52
C PRO A 117 -8.55 13.85 -2.55
N GLY A 118 -9.81 14.29 -2.49
CA GLY A 118 -10.97 13.42 -2.58
C GLY A 118 -11.08 12.76 -3.95
N ALA A 119 -11.07 13.57 -5.01
CA ALA A 119 -11.08 13.12 -6.40
C ALA A 119 -9.86 12.25 -6.73
N GLU A 120 -8.68 12.63 -6.26
CA GLU A 120 -7.45 11.84 -6.45
C GLU A 120 -7.51 10.47 -5.74
N THR A 121 -8.13 10.42 -4.56
CA THR A 121 -8.36 9.16 -3.85
C THR A 121 -9.35 8.27 -4.61
N GLU A 122 -10.41 8.84 -5.18
CA GLU A 122 -11.37 8.09 -6.02
C GLU A 122 -10.69 7.51 -7.27
N ALA A 123 -9.84 8.30 -7.93
CA ALA A 123 -9.07 7.84 -9.08
C ALA A 123 -8.11 6.69 -8.72
N LEU A 124 -7.47 6.76 -7.56
CA LEU A 124 -6.63 5.68 -7.02
C LEU A 124 -7.47 4.42 -6.73
N GLU A 125 -8.60 4.56 -6.04
CA GLU A 125 -9.49 3.43 -5.74
C GLU A 125 -9.99 2.72 -7.01
N ALA A 126 -10.36 3.49 -8.04
CA ALA A 126 -10.73 2.95 -9.34
C ALA A 126 -9.58 2.13 -9.95
N ALA A 127 -8.36 2.69 -9.96
CA ALA A 127 -7.17 1.99 -10.47
C ALA A 127 -6.86 0.71 -9.69
N LEU A 128 -7.08 0.69 -8.37
CA LEU A 128 -6.90 -0.51 -7.53
C LEU A 128 -7.96 -1.59 -7.81
N THR A 129 -9.20 -1.21 -8.10
CA THR A 129 -10.31 -2.17 -8.33
C THR A 129 -10.04 -3.08 -9.54
N GLU A 130 -9.46 -2.51 -10.59
CA GLU A 130 -9.28 -3.16 -11.89
C GLU A 130 -7.87 -3.75 -12.07
N HIS A 131 -7.05 -3.72 -11.02
CA HIS A 131 -5.64 -4.06 -11.13
C HIS A 131 -5.42 -5.58 -11.13
N PRO A 132 -4.64 -6.13 -12.09
CA PRO A 132 -4.45 -7.58 -12.21
C PRO A 132 -3.39 -8.14 -11.26
N CYS A 133 -2.46 -7.28 -10.80
CA CYS A 133 -1.32 -7.68 -9.99
C CYS A 133 -1.54 -7.42 -8.50
N PRO A 134 -0.95 -8.22 -7.60
CA PRO A 134 -0.90 -7.90 -6.17
C PRO A 134 -0.27 -6.52 -5.91
N ILE A 135 -0.86 -5.78 -4.98
CA ILE A 135 -0.42 -4.42 -4.62
C ILE A 135 -0.22 -4.34 -3.10
N THR A 136 0.94 -3.81 -2.70
CA THR A 136 1.23 -3.39 -1.34
C THR A 136 1.32 -1.87 -1.28
N LEU A 137 0.51 -1.25 -0.43
CA LEU A 137 0.47 0.19 -0.22
C LEU A 137 1.09 0.52 1.14
N VAL A 138 2.04 1.47 1.18
CA VAL A 138 2.62 1.98 2.43
C VAL A 138 2.01 3.33 2.76
N SER A 139 1.60 3.50 4.02
CA SER A 139 1.07 4.77 4.54
C SER A 139 1.52 5.04 5.96
N ASN A 140 1.60 6.31 6.35
CA ASN A 140 1.85 6.70 7.73
C ASN A 140 0.54 6.75 8.54
N GLU A 141 0.65 6.36 9.80
CA GLU A 141 -0.29 6.80 10.84
C GLU A 141 0.21 8.11 11.45
N VAL A 142 -0.64 9.14 11.48
CA VAL A 142 -0.30 10.51 11.91
C VAL A 142 -1.28 11.08 12.95
N GLY A 143 -2.33 10.32 13.28
CA GLY A 143 -3.43 10.69 14.16
C GLY A 143 -3.26 10.31 15.63
N TRP A 144 -2.21 9.58 16.01
CA TRP A 144 -1.95 9.19 17.41
C TRP A 144 -1.33 10.31 18.26
N GLY A 145 -1.05 11.47 17.68
CA GLY A 145 -0.49 12.64 18.36
C GLY A 145 -1.52 13.70 18.76
N ILE A 146 -1.01 14.82 19.27
CA ILE A 146 -1.82 16.01 19.60
C ILE A 146 -2.35 16.66 18.31
N VAL A 147 -3.49 17.34 18.40
CA VAL A 147 -4.02 18.18 17.31
C VAL A 147 -3.02 19.29 16.96
N PRO A 148 -2.54 19.40 15.71
CA PRO A 148 -1.64 20.47 15.33
C PRO A 148 -2.26 21.87 15.48
N GLU A 149 -1.45 22.87 15.83
CA GLU A 149 -1.86 24.28 15.86
C GLU A 149 -2.02 24.87 14.44
N ASN A 150 -1.24 24.36 13.49
CA ASN A 150 -1.27 24.80 12.10
C ASN A 150 -2.49 24.20 11.35
N ALA A 151 -3.26 25.06 10.66
CA ALA A 151 -4.47 24.66 9.94
C ALA A 151 -4.21 23.65 8.81
N LEU A 152 -3.13 23.84 8.04
CA LEU A 152 -2.73 22.91 6.98
C LEU A 152 -2.35 21.54 7.58
N ALA A 153 -1.64 21.52 8.70
CA ALA A 153 -1.27 20.29 9.38
C ALA A 153 -2.50 19.53 9.92
N ARG A 154 -3.52 20.23 10.45
CA ARG A 154 -4.81 19.60 10.82
C ARG A 154 -5.52 19.02 9.60
N ALA A 155 -5.63 19.79 8.52
CA ALA A 155 -6.28 19.35 7.28
C ALA A 155 -5.59 18.11 6.70
N PHE A 156 -4.25 18.11 6.67
CA PHE A 156 -3.43 16.98 6.25
C PHE A 156 -3.68 15.75 7.13
N ARG A 157 -3.60 15.89 8.46
CA ARG A 157 -3.83 14.80 9.41
C ARG A 157 -5.20 14.15 9.19
N ASP A 158 -6.25 14.96 9.06
CA ASP A 158 -7.61 14.47 8.90
C ASP A 158 -7.80 13.83 7.51
N ALA A 159 -7.19 14.39 6.45
CA ALA A 159 -7.19 13.79 5.12
C ALA A 159 -6.45 12.45 5.07
N GLN A 160 -5.29 12.35 5.73
CA GLN A 160 -4.51 11.12 5.83
C GLN A 160 -5.29 10.01 6.55
N GLY A 161 -5.99 10.35 7.63
CA GLY A 161 -6.86 9.43 8.33
C GLY A 161 -8.01 8.92 7.45
N ARG A 162 -8.66 9.79 6.68
CA ARG A 162 -9.70 9.40 5.71
C ARG A 162 -9.16 8.50 4.61
N LEU A 163 -8.00 8.83 4.04
CA LEU A 163 -7.34 8.02 3.01
C LEU A 163 -7.04 6.60 3.54
N ASN A 164 -6.45 6.51 4.74
CA ASN A 164 -6.14 5.22 5.37
C ASN A 164 -7.41 4.37 5.58
N GLN A 165 -8.50 4.97 6.09
CA GLN A 165 -9.77 4.26 6.30
C GLN A 165 -10.36 3.73 4.99
N ARG A 166 -10.40 4.58 3.95
CA ARG A 166 -10.90 4.23 2.61
C ARG A 166 -10.14 3.04 2.01
N LEU A 167 -8.81 3.08 2.07
CA LEU A 167 -7.97 2.01 1.53
C LEU A 167 -8.01 0.74 2.39
N ALA A 168 -8.07 0.87 3.73
CA ALA A 168 -8.20 -0.27 4.63
C ALA A 168 -9.52 -1.03 4.44
N ALA A 169 -10.62 -0.32 4.17
CA ALA A 169 -11.91 -0.93 3.86
C ALA A 169 -11.82 -1.84 2.63
N ARG A 170 -11.03 -1.44 1.63
CA ARG A 170 -10.87 -2.12 0.35
C ARG A 170 -9.77 -3.20 0.35
N ALA A 171 -8.75 -3.05 1.20
CA ALA A 171 -7.62 -3.97 1.27
C ALA A 171 -8.05 -5.34 1.81
N ASP A 172 -7.54 -6.43 1.23
CA ASP A 172 -7.74 -7.78 1.76
C ASP A 172 -6.99 -7.96 3.09
N ARG A 173 -5.81 -7.32 3.20
CA ARG A 173 -4.98 -7.33 4.41
C ARG A 173 -4.63 -5.91 4.85
N VAL A 174 -4.66 -5.67 6.15
CA VAL A 174 -4.16 -4.43 6.75
C VAL A 174 -3.19 -4.81 7.86
N VAL A 175 -1.97 -4.31 7.77
CA VAL A 175 -0.90 -4.56 8.73
C VAL A 175 -0.47 -3.24 9.32
N THR A 176 -0.34 -3.18 10.65
CA THR A 176 0.39 -2.09 11.29
C THR A 176 1.79 -2.53 11.69
N THR A 177 2.79 -1.67 11.56
CA THR A 177 4.13 -1.94 12.09
C THR A 177 4.45 -1.01 13.25
N ILE A 178 4.98 -1.58 14.34
CA ILE A 178 5.44 -0.85 15.52
C ILE A 178 6.78 -1.44 15.94
N ALA A 179 7.82 -0.59 16.08
CA ALA A 179 9.18 -1.04 16.43
C ALA A 179 9.73 -2.17 15.53
N GLY A 180 9.36 -2.19 14.25
CA GLY A 180 9.73 -3.22 13.28
C GLY A 180 8.88 -4.49 13.33
N LEU A 181 7.92 -4.59 14.25
CA LEU A 181 7.06 -5.76 14.43
C LEU A 181 5.72 -5.56 13.71
N PRO A 182 5.33 -6.47 12.80
CA PRO A 182 4.03 -6.42 12.14
C PRO A 182 2.92 -6.96 13.05
N LEU A 183 1.75 -6.31 12.99
CA LEU A 183 0.51 -6.73 13.62
C LEU A 183 -0.62 -6.67 12.59
N ALA A 184 -1.33 -7.76 12.38
CA ALA A 184 -2.52 -7.76 11.53
C ALA A 184 -3.66 -6.98 12.18
N LEU A 185 -4.21 -6.02 11.45
CA LEU A 185 -5.46 -5.33 11.76
C LEU A 185 -6.65 -5.93 10.98
N LYS A 186 -6.38 -6.50 9.80
CA LYS A 186 -7.36 -7.19 8.94
C LYS A 186 -6.66 -8.29 8.15
N GLY A 187 -7.31 -9.45 8.05
CA GLY A 187 -6.77 -10.63 7.36
C GLY A 187 -5.63 -11.30 8.14
N ASP A 188 -5.10 -12.39 7.59
CA ASP A 188 -3.97 -13.12 8.17
C ASP A 188 -2.62 -12.57 7.67
N LEU A 189 -1.62 -12.55 8.55
CA LEU A 189 -0.24 -12.29 8.16
C LEU A 189 0.29 -13.50 7.35
N PRO A 190 0.98 -13.26 6.22
CA PRO A 190 1.62 -14.32 5.45
C PRO A 190 2.87 -14.89 6.14
#